data_AF-A0A087R0E5-F1
#
_entry.id   AF-A0A087R0E5-F1
#
_cell.length_a   1.000
_cell.length_b   1.000
_cell.length_c   1.000
_cell.angle_alpha   90.00
_cell.angle_beta   90.00
_cell.angle_gamma   90.00
#
_symmetry.space_group_name_H-M   'P 1'
#
loop_
_entity.id
_entity.type
_entity.pdbx_description
1 polymer ?
#
loop_
_entity_poly.entity_id
_entity_poly.type
_entity_poly.pdbx_seq_one_letter_code
_entity_poly.pdbx_strand_id
1 'polypeptide(L)'
;QAVGNNGSVTIKVLFSVIDLRSWKELAGTYREDPEKVTKIFETIVRTQDPDWIDIQVVLDTLLTLDERTMVLAKAKEEAERLHAQNAQPGTVNDHFPPVDPRWDPNNPAQRKLLTSYQRLIVFGIKHTIPKAINLSKLYQVIQEREESPSDF
;
A
#
# COMPACT_ATOMS: atom_id res chain seq x y z
N GLN A 1 -30.35 -10.21 32.85
CA GLN A 1 -29.23 -9.53 32.18
C GLN A 1 -28.26 -10.61 31.72
N ALA A 2 -28.26 -10.96 30.43
CA ALA A 2 -27.35 -11.94 29.85
C ALA A 2 -26.37 -11.18 28.96
N VAL A 3 -25.10 -11.14 29.37
CA VAL A 3 -24.02 -10.52 28.60
C VAL A 3 -23.54 -11.57 27.60
N GLY A 4 -24.04 -11.49 26.37
CA GLY A 4 -23.48 -12.24 25.25
C GLY A 4 -22.19 -11.56 24.81
N ASN A 5 -21.05 -12.15 25.13
CA ASN A 5 -19.75 -11.72 24.62
C ASN A 5 -19.59 -12.22 23.17
N ASN A 6 -20.38 -11.66 22.26
CA ASN A 6 -20.20 -11.90 20.83
C ASN A 6 -19.04 -11.02 20.35
N GLY A 7 -17.86 -11.61 20.21
CA GLY A 7 -16.76 -11.00 19.46
C GLY A 7 -17.27 -10.58 18.08
N SER A 8 -16.85 -9.42 17.61
CA SER A 8 -17.22 -8.91 16.29
C SER A 8 -16.75 -9.89 15.22
N VAL A 9 -17.69 -10.56 14.54
CA VAL A 9 -17.39 -11.44 13.40
C VAL A 9 -17.17 -10.56 12.17
N THR A 10 -16.03 -10.74 11.49
CA THR A 10 -15.75 -10.05 10.23
C THR A 10 -16.44 -10.80 9.09
N ILE A 11 -17.38 -10.14 8.40
CA ILE A 11 -18.04 -10.66 7.20
C ILE A 11 -17.30 -10.13 5.97
N LYS A 12 -16.88 -11.02 5.07
CA LYS A 12 -16.21 -10.63 3.82
C LYS A 12 -17.21 -9.97 2.87
N VAL A 13 -16.89 -8.75 2.45
CA VAL A 13 -17.63 -7.99 1.42
C VAL A 13 -16.67 -7.73 0.26
N LEU A 14 -17.07 -8.09 -0.96
CA LEU A 14 -16.27 -7.84 -2.16
C LEU A 14 -16.31 -6.36 -2.53
N PHE A 15 -15.20 -5.84 -3.05
CA PHE A 15 -15.19 -4.50 -3.64
C PHE A 15 -16.06 -4.44 -4.88
N SER A 16 -16.84 -3.36 -5.00
CA SER A 16 -17.55 -3.12 -6.24
C SER A 16 -16.61 -2.55 -7.30
N VAL A 17 -16.93 -2.77 -8.58
CA VAL A 17 -16.19 -2.18 -9.70
C VAL A 17 -16.23 -0.65 -9.66
N ILE A 18 -17.30 -0.08 -9.09
CA ILE A 18 -17.46 1.37 -8.91
C ILE A 18 -16.43 1.88 -7.90
N ASP A 19 -16.31 1.21 -6.75
CA ASP A 19 -15.33 1.58 -5.71
C ASP A 19 -13.91 1.52 -6.25
N LEU A 20 -13.55 0.42 -6.94
CA LEU A 20 -12.22 0.25 -7.54
C LEU A 20 -11.89 1.38 -8.53
N ARG A 21 -12.84 1.74 -9.40
CA ARG A 21 -12.67 2.85 -10.34
C ARG A 21 -12.50 4.18 -9.60
N SER A 22 -13.37 4.48 -8.64
CA SER A 22 -13.31 5.73 -7.89
C SER A 22 -12.00 5.86 -7.10
N TRP A 23 -11.51 4.78 -6.50
CA TRP A 23 -10.20 4.79 -5.84
C TRP A 23 -9.06 5.01 -6.82
N LYS A 24 -9.10 4.42 -8.02
CA LYS A 24 -8.10 4.68 -9.05
C LYS A 24 -8.12 6.13 -9.52
N GLU A 25 -9.30 6.69 -9.77
CA GLU A 25 -9.47 8.10 -10.15
C GLU A 25 -8.93 9.05 -9.06
N LEU A 26 -9.24 8.75 -7.79
CA LEU A 26 -8.72 9.51 -6.66
C LEU A 26 -7.20 9.37 -6.51
N ALA A 27 -6.64 8.17 -6.69
CA ALA A 27 -5.22 7.92 -6.55
C ALA A 27 -4.39 8.54 -7.68
N GLY A 28 -4.91 8.53 -8.91
CA GLY A 28 -4.19 9.00 -10.10
C GLY A 28 -3.03 8.07 -10.51
N THR A 29 -1.99 8.66 -11.07
CA THR A 29 -0.77 7.95 -11.51
C THR A 29 0.22 7.88 -10.35
N TYR A 30 0.69 6.67 -10.02
CA TYR A 30 1.59 6.46 -8.89
C TYR A 30 2.91 7.21 -9.02
N ARG A 31 3.54 7.20 -10.20
CA ARG A 31 4.79 7.94 -10.45
C ARG A 31 4.66 9.46 -10.37
N GLU A 32 3.47 10.02 -10.55
CA GLU A 32 3.26 11.47 -10.47
C GLU A 32 3.12 11.93 -9.01
N ASP A 33 2.39 11.17 -8.20
CA ASP A 33 2.15 11.49 -6.78
C ASP A 33 2.07 10.22 -5.91
N PRO A 34 3.23 9.64 -5.52
CA PRO A 34 3.27 8.48 -4.63
C PRO A 34 2.61 8.74 -3.27
N GLU A 35 2.65 9.98 -2.79
CA GLU A 35 2.07 10.36 -1.50
C GLU A 35 0.53 10.34 -1.55
N LYS A 36 -0.07 10.75 -2.67
CA LYS A 36 -1.52 10.65 -2.90
C LYS A 36 -1.96 9.20 -2.96
N VAL A 37 -1.29 8.36 -3.75
CA VAL A 37 -1.60 6.92 -3.82
C VAL A 37 -1.51 6.26 -2.45
N THR A 38 -0.49 6.60 -1.67
CA THR A 38 -0.33 6.16 -0.29
C THR A 38 -1.54 6.53 0.57
N LYS A 39 -1.97 7.80 0.54
CA LYS A 39 -3.13 8.28 1.33
C LYS A 39 -4.43 7.55 0.95
N ILE A 40 -4.61 7.25 -0.33
CA ILE A 40 -5.76 6.47 -0.80
C ILE A 40 -5.68 5.04 -0.28
N PHE A 41 -4.53 4.37 -0.41
CA PHE A 41 -4.34 3.02 0.13
C PHE A 41 -4.58 2.95 1.65
N GLU A 42 -4.01 3.88 2.43
CA GLU A 42 -4.26 3.97 3.88
C GLU A 42 -5.73 4.19 4.22
N THR A 43 -6.47 4.96 3.39
CA THR A 43 -7.91 5.18 3.55
C THR A 43 -8.71 3.91 3.27
N ILE A 44 -8.36 3.16 2.22
CA ILE A 44 -8.97 1.86 1.92
C ILE A 44 -8.72 0.89 3.07
N VAL A 45 -7.48 0.77 3.56
CA VAL A 45 -7.15 -0.09 4.70
C VAL A 45 -7.99 0.24 5.92
N ARG A 46 -8.14 1.54 6.25
CA ARG A 46 -8.91 1.98 7.42
C ARG A 46 -10.42 1.76 7.29
N THR A 47 -10.97 1.91 6.08
CA THR A 47 -12.42 1.90 5.87
C THR A 47 -12.97 0.54 5.47
N GLN A 48 -12.17 -0.28 4.78
CA GLN A 48 -12.59 -1.56 4.24
C GLN A 48 -12.00 -2.75 4.99
N ASP A 49 -10.94 -2.55 5.78
CA ASP A 49 -10.24 -3.61 6.51
C ASP A 49 -9.87 -4.82 5.62
N PRO A 50 -9.18 -4.58 4.49
CA PRO A 50 -8.95 -5.58 3.45
C PRO A 50 -8.10 -6.75 3.94
N ASP A 51 -8.46 -7.95 3.53
CA ASP A 51 -7.63 -9.15 3.71
C ASP A 51 -6.46 -9.18 2.70
N TRP A 52 -5.65 -10.24 2.75
CA TRP A 52 -4.49 -10.37 1.87
C TRP A 52 -4.86 -10.35 0.38
N ILE A 53 -5.96 -11.01 0.00
CA ILE A 53 -6.44 -11.09 -1.39
C ILE A 53 -6.94 -9.72 -1.84
N ASP A 54 -7.73 -9.08 -0.98
CA ASP A 54 -8.29 -7.75 -1.24
C ASP A 54 -7.16 -6.72 -1.46
N ILE A 55 -6.06 -6.82 -0.69
CA ILE A 55 -4.87 -5.99 -0.91
C ILE A 55 -4.25 -6.22 -2.29
N GLN A 56 -4.20 -7.46 -2.79
CA GLN A 56 -3.69 -7.71 -4.15
C GLN A 56 -4.56 -7.00 -5.20
N VAL A 57 -5.88 -7.09 -5.08
CA VAL A 57 -6.83 -6.42 -5.98
C VAL A 57 -6.65 -4.90 -5.94
N VAL A 58 -6.47 -4.32 -4.76
CA VAL A 58 -6.22 -2.88 -4.63
C VAL A 58 -4.89 -2.50 -5.27
N LEU A 59 -3.82 -3.27 -5.07
CA LEU A 59 -2.52 -3.00 -5.71
C LEU A 59 -2.60 -3.09 -7.23
N ASP A 60 -3.25 -4.12 -7.79
CA ASP A 60 -3.46 -4.28 -9.23
C ASP A 60 -4.36 -3.18 -9.81
N THR A 61 -5.24 -2.60 -9.00
CA THR A 61 -6.10 -1.46 -9.39
C THR A 61 -5.33 -0.14 -9.40
N LEU A 62 -4.52 0.11 -8.36
CA LEU A 62 -3.85 1.39 -8.17
C LEU A 62 -2.56 1.51 -8.99
N LEU A 63 -1.85 0.40 -9.19
CA LEU A 63 -0.49 0.37 -9.73
C LEU A 63 -0.43 -0.41 -11.06
N THR A 64 0.52 -0.04 -11.92
CA THR A 64 0.94 -0.91 -13.01
C THR A 64 1.69 -2.13 -12.48
N LEU A 65 1.87 -3.15 -13.32
CA LEU A 65 2.60 -4.38 -12.95
C LEU A 65 4.03 -4.08 -12.48
N ASP A 66 4.75 -3.19 -13.17
CA ASP A 66 6.13 -2.83 -12.81
C ASP A 66 6.17 -2.09 -11.47
N GLU A 67 5.28 -1.11 -11.28
CA GLU A 67 5.17 -0.36 -10.03
C GLU A 67 4.80 -1.28 -8.86
N ARG A 68 3.84 -2.20 -9.06
CA ARG A 68 3.48 -3.21 -8.06
C ARG A 68 4.67 -4.11 -7.72
N THR A 69 5.42 -4.57 -8.71
CA THR A 69 6.60 -5.41 -8.51
C THR A 69 7.64 -4.69 -7.66
N MET A 70 7.91 -3.41 -7.96
CA MET A 70 8.85 -2.60 -7.19
C MET A 70 8.35 -2.32 -5.75
N VAL A 71 7.06 -2.03 -5.57
CA VAL A 71 6.42 -1.84 -4.25
C VAL A 71 6.52 -3.10 -3.40
N LEU A 72 6.21 -4.28 -3.96
CA LEU A 72 6.29 -5.55 -3.25
C LEU A 72 7.75 -5.90 -2.89
N ALA A 73 8.69 -5.63 -3.79
CA ALA A 73 10.12 -5.83 -3.50
C ALA A 73 10.59 -4.94 -2.35
N LYS A 74 10.21 -3.66 -2.35
CA LYS A 74 10.56 -2.71 -1.27
C LYS A 74 9.91 -3.07 0.07
N ALA A 75 8.66 -3.53 0.04
CA ALA A 75 7.96 -4.03 1.23
C ALA A 75 8.64 -5.31 1.78
N LYS A 76 9.07 -6.22 0.91
CA LYS A 76 9.78 -7.44 1.29
C LYS A 76 11.15 -7.14 1.92
N GLU A 77 11.92 -6.22 1.34
CA GLU A 77 13.19 -5.76 1.90
C GLU A 77 13.02 -5.27 3.35
N GLU A 78 11.96 -4.50 3.61
CA GLU A 78 11.65 -4.05 4.98
C GLU A 78 11.18 -5.18 5.89
N ALA A 79 10.42 -6.14 5.36
CA ALA A 79 10.03 -7.33 6.11
C ALA A 79 11.25 -8.16 6.54
N GLU A 80 12.21 -8.37 5.65
CA GLU A 80 13.48 -9.06 5.93
C GLU A 80 14.29 -8.30 7.00
N ARG A 81 14.38 -6.97 6.87
CA ARG A 81 15.07 -6.11 7.84
C ARG A 81 14.43 -6.20 9.23
N LEU A 82 13.10 -6.09 9.32
CA LEU A 82 12.37 -6.17 10.58
C LEU A 82 12.42 -7.57 11.21
N HIS A 83 12.39 -8.61 10.39
CA HIS A 83 12.51 -9.99 10.84
C HIS A 83 13.88 -10.24 11.50
N ALA A 84 14.96 -9.80 10.84
CA ALA A 84 16.31 -9.89 11.38
C ALA A 84 16.51 -9.02 12.64
N GLN A 85 16.00 -7.79 12.64
CA GLN A 85 16.16 -6.86 13.77
C GLN A 85 15.44 -7.33 15.04
N ASN A 86 14.25 -7.91 14.90
CA ASN A 86 13.39 -8.25 16.04
C ASN A 86 13.41 -9.74 16.41
N ALA A 87 14.25 -10.55 15.75
CA ALA A 87 14.30 -12.01 15.91
C ALA A 87 12.89 -12.64 15.91
N GLN A 88 12.07 -12.26 14.93
CA GLN A 88 10.68 -12.71 14.90
C GLN A 88 10.60 -14.22 14.68
N PRO A 89 9.67 -14.92 15.35
CA PRO A 89 9.50 -16.35 15.13
C PRO A 89 9.02 -16.64 13.70
N GLY A 90 9.36 -17.84 13.21
CA GLY A 90 9.03 -18.29 11.86
C GLY A 90 10.04 -17.80 10.82
N THR A 91 9.59 -17.71 9.58
CA THR A 91 10.34 -17.25 8.42
C THR A 91 9.79 -15.90 7.93
N VAL A 92 10.56 -15.16 7.15
CA VAL A 92 10.07 -13.92 6.49
C VAL A 92 8.79 -14.18 5.69
N ASN A 93 8.66 -15.36 5.06
CA ASN A 93 7.48 -15.71 4.28
C ASN A 93 6.22 -15.88 5.14
N ASP A 94 6.35 -16.11 6.45
CA ASP A 94 5.19 -16.15 7.36
C ASP A 94 4.66 -14.73 7.65
N HIS A 95 5.49 -13.69 7.46
CA HIS A 95 5.14 -12.28 7.71
C HIS A 95 4.88 -11.50 6.40
N PHE A 96 5.54 -11.90 5.31
CA PHE A 96 5.36 -11.36 3.96
C PHE A 96 5.23 -12.50 2.94
N PRO A 97 4.06 -13.18 2.92
CA PRO A 97 3.88 -14.37 2.10
C PRO A 97 3.78 -14.01 0.61
N PRO A 98 4.41 -14.81 -0.28
CA PRO A 98 4.36 -14.59 -1.73
C PRO A 98 3.03 -15.04 -2.36
N VAL A 99 2.23 -15.82 -1.63
CA VAL A 99 0.93 -16.37 -2.04
C VAL A 99 -0.09 -16.21 -0.91
N ASP A 100 -1.36 -16.45 -1.20
CA ASP A 100 -2.44 -16.32 -0.20
C ASP A 100 -2.16 -17.19 1.05
N PRO A 101 -1.92 -16.58 2.23
CA PRO A 101 -1.66 -17.31 3.46
C PRO A 101 -2.94 -17.84 4.12
N ARG A 102 -4.13 -17.50 3.61
CA ARG A 102 -5.44 -17.83 4.19
C ARG A 102 -5.57 -17.40 5.66
N TRP A 103 -5.03 -16.23 5.99
CA TRP A 103 -5.20 -15.64 7.32
C TRP A 103 -6.67 -15.39 7.61
N ASP A 104 -7.15 -15.94 8.72
CA ASP A 104 -8.47 -15.66 9.28
C ASP A 104 -8.42 -14.33 10.04
N PRO A 105 -9.15 -13.29 9.59
CA PRO A 105 -9.19 -12.00 10.27
C PRO A 105 -9.80 -12.06 11.67
N ASN A 106 -10.55 -13.12 12.00
CA ASN A 106 -11.13 -13.35 13.32
C ASN A 106 -10.15 -14.03 14.29
N ASN A 107 -9.04 -14.60 13.79
CA ASN A 107 -7.97 -15.13 14.62
C ASN A 107 -7.02 -14.00 15.05
N PRO A 108 -6.86 -13.70 16.35
CA PRO A 108 -6.05 -12.57 16.80
C PRO A 108 -4.57 -12.63 16.39
N ALA A 109 -3.98 -13.82 16.26
CA ALA A 109 -2.59 -13.96 15.84
C ALA A 109 -2.45 -13.68 14.34
N GLN A 110 -3.35 -14.22 13.52
CA GLN A 110 -3.34 -14.00 12.07
C GLN A 110 -3.76 -12.57 11.71
N ARG A 111 -4.65 -11.94 12.50
CA ARG A 111 -4.98 -10.52 12.38
C ARG A 111 -3.77 -9.60 12.59
N LYS A 112 -2.85 -9.95 13.50
CA LYS A 112 -1.59 -9.23 13.69
C LYS A 112 -0.66 -9.37 12.47
N LEU A 113 -0.63 -10.55 11.84
CA LEU A 113 0.12 -10.76 10.60
C LEU A 113 -0.47 -9.92 9.46
N LEU A 114 -1.79 -9.93 9.28
CA LEU A 114 -2.49 -9.10 8.30
C LEU A 114 -2.21 -7.59 8.51
N THR A 115 -2.30 -7.12 9.74
CA THR A 115 -2.02 -5.71 10.08
C THR A 115 -0.56 -5.35 9.78
N SER A 116 0.38 -6.27 10.04
CA SER A 116 1.79 -6.08 9.73
C SER A 116 2.02 -6.04 8.22
N TYR A 117 1.37 -6.92 7.47
CA TYR A 117 1.41 -6.94 6.01
C TYR A 117 0.89 -5.64 5.40
N GLN A 118 -0.27 -5.14 5.86
CA GLN A 118 -0.81 -3.83 5.43
C GLN A 118 0.21 -2.69 5.65
N ARG A 119 0.92 -2.67 6.79
CA ARG A 119 1.97 -1.67 7.08
C ARG A 119 3.18 -1.81 6.17
N LEU A 120 3.60 -3.04 5.86
CA LEU A 120 4.69 -3.30 4.92
C LEU A 120 4.34 -2.82 3.51
N ILE A 121 3.09 -3.01 3.07
CA ILE A 121 2.63 -2.48 1.78
C ILE A 121 2.64 -0.95 1.78
N VAL A 122 2.13 -0.30 2.83
CA VAL A 122 2.24 1.17 2.98
C VAL A 122 3.70 1.62 2.91
N PHE A 123 4.60 0.90 3.58
CA PHE A 123 6.04 1.19 3.50
C PHE A 123 6.56 1.09 2.07
N GLY A 124 6.23 0.01 1.35
CA GLY A 124 6.62 -0.19 -0.05
C GLY A 124 6.16 0.97 -0.93
N ILE A 125 4.88 1.34 -0.86
CA ILE A 125 4.32 2.45 -1.66
C ILE A 125 5.06 3.77 -1.36
N LYS A 126 5.38 4.06 -0.09
CA LYS A 126 6.08 5.29 0.33
C LYS A 126 7.56 5.35 -0.09
N HIS A 127 8.25 4.22 -0.18
CA HIS A 127 9.71 4.17 -0.29
C HIS A 127 10.24 3.56 -1.59
N THR A 128 9.37 3.15 -2.50
CA THR A 128 9.78 2.64 -3.82
C THR A 128 10.30 3.75 -4.72
N ILE A 129 9.61 4.88 -4.79
CA ILE A 129 10.04 6.04 -5.57
C ILE A 129 10.74 7.02 -4.62
N PRO A 130 12.04 7.33 -4.82
CA PRO A 130 12.72 8.32 -4.02
C PRO A 130 11.98 9.67 -4.09
N LYS A 131 11.81 10.36 -2.96
CA LYS A 131 11.20 11.71 -2.92
C LYS A 131 11.89 12.71 -3.86
N ALA A 132 13.16 12.46 -4.18
CA ALA A 132 13.84 13.05 -5.32
C ALA A 132 13.44 12.26 -6.57
N ILE A 133 12.48 12.71 -7.36
CA ILE A 133 12.69 13.81 -8.27
C ILE A 133 11.31 14.12 -8.90
N ASN A 134 10.73 15.25 -8.52
CA ASN A 134 9.70 15.87 -9.32
C ASN A 134 10.42 16.52 -10.52
N LEU A 135 10.94 15.69 -11.44
CA LEU A 135 11.77 16.13 -12.58
C LEU A 135 10.99 17.13 -13.41
N SER A 136 9.68 16.92 -13.54
CA SER A 136 8.75 17.86 -14.18
C SER A 136 8.74 19.23 -13.51
N LYS A 137 8.73 19.34 -12.17
CA LYS A 137 8.87 20.63 -11.49
C LYS A 137 10.28 21.22 -11.64
N LEU A 138 11.32 20.40 -11.62
CA LEU A 138 12.69 20.88 -11.82
C LEU A 138 12.89 21.42 -13.24
N TYR A 139 12.39 20.70 -14.26
CA TYR A 139 12.42 21.14 -15.65
C TYR A 139 11.51 22.35 -15.87
N GLN A 140 10.32 22.43 -15.28
CA GLN A 140 9.49 23.65 -15.33
C GLN A 140 10.22 24.86 -14.75
N VAL A 141 10.89 24.71 -13.60
CA VAL A 141 11.66 25.80 -12.97
C VAL A 141 12.88 26.20 -13.82
N ILE A 142 13.53 25.26 -14.52
CA ILE A 142 14.65 25.56 -15.42
C ILE A 142 14.14 26.22 -16.71
N GLN A 143 13.01 25.78 -17.25
CA GLN A 143 12.38 26.35 -18.44
C GLN A 143 11.86 27.78 -18.18
N GLU A 144 11.20 28.01 -17.04
CA GLU A 144 10.81 29.36 -16.57
C GLU A 144 12.03 30.27 -16.35
N ARG A 145 13.19 29.71 -15.95
CA ARG A 145 14.45 30.46 -15.83
C ARG A 145 15.11 30.77 -17.16
N GLU A 146 14.99 29.89 -18.16
CA GLU A 146 15.56 30.10 -19.50
C GLU A 146 14.63 30.90 -20.43
N GLU A 147 13.33 31.00 -20.14
CA GLU A 147 12.35 31.80 -20.89
C GLU A 147 12.34 33.31 -20.56
N SER A 148 13.38 33.85 -19.93
CA SER A 148 13.56 35.31 -19.88
C SER A 148 14.98 35.74 -20.23
N PRO A 149 15.22 35.98 -21.53
CA PRO A 149 15.92 37.19 -21.93
C PRO A 149 15.26 37.81 -23.18
N SER A 150 14.07 38.39 -23.05
CA SER A 150 13.51 39.30 -24.06
C SER A 150 12.28 40.04 -23.54
N ASP A 151 12.47 40.92 -22.57
CA ASP A 151 11.65 42.13 -22.45
C ASP A 151 12.61 43.31 -22.25
N PHE A 152 13.03 43.87 -23.41
CA PHE A 152 13.69 45.16 -23.66
C PHE A 152 15.17 45.33 -23.29
#